data_AF-A0A1Q3CGX9-F1
#
_entry.id   AF-A0A1Q3CGX9-F1
#
_cell.length_a   1.000
_cell.length_b   1.000
_cell.length_c   1.000
_cell.angle_alpha   90.00
_cell.angle_beta   90.00
_cell.angle_gamma   90.00
#
_symmetry.space_group_name_H-M   'P 1'
#
loop_
_entity.id
_entity.type
_entity.pdbx_description
1 polymer ?
#
loop_
_entity_poly.entity_id
_entity_poly.type
_entity_poly.pdbx_seq_one_letter_code
_entity_poly.pdbx_strand_id
1 'polypeptide(L)'
;EVISFSEGDYEGLRLPHDDPVVVTLQVELFTTKRILIDSGSSADILYKHAFDQLRILTDQLRPVKTPLVGFAGEMVHPLGSIDLSMVAGTTPCQTKVQMT
;
A
#
# COMPACT_ATOMS: atom_id res chain seq x y z
N GLU A 1 17.50 5.59 1.95
CA GLU A 1 17.04 6.70 2.81
C GLU A 1 15.58 6.42 3.17
N VAL A 2 15.20 6.57 4.44
CA VAL A 2 13.84 6.26 4.92
C VAL A 2 12.97 7.49 4.73
N ILE A 3 11.77 7.33 4.16
CA ILE A 3 10.78 8.40 4.14
C ILE A 3 10.18 8.50 5.55
N SER A 4 10.49 9.58 6.25
CA SER A 4 9.99 9.84 7.60
C SER A 4 9.20 11.14 7.62
N PHE A 5 8.07 11.13 8.31
CA PHE A 5 7.30 12.34 8.60
C PHE A 5 7.76 12.90 9.95
N SER A 6 8.00 14.20 9.98
CA SER A 6 8.41 14.97 11.15
C SER A 6 7.25 15.83 11.65
N GLU A 7 7.35 16.36 12.87
CA GLU A 7 6.33 17.26 13.43
C GLU A 7 6.03 18.48 12.52
N GLY A 8 7.05 18.96 11.78
CA GLY A 8 6.91 20.04 10.82
C GLY A 8 6.01 19.72 9.62
N ASP A 9 5.87 18.45 9.26
CA ASP A 9 4.97 18.00 8.19
C ASP A 9 3.49 18.04 8.64
N TYR A 10 3.26 18.22 9.94
CA TYR A 10 1.93 18.38 10.53
C TYR A 10 1.57 19.83 10.85
N GLU A 11 2.42 20.82 10.50
CA GLU A 11 2.08 22.23 10.73
C GLU A 11 0.78 22.62 10.00
N GLY A 12 -0.19 23.12 10.76
CA GLY A 12 -1.51 23.49 10.26
C GLY A 12 -2.58 22.40 10.36
N LEU A 13 -2.22 21.17 10.76
CA LEU A 13 -3.16 20.08 11.01
C LEU A 13 -3.64 20.09 12.48
N ARG A 14 -4.97 20.12 12.72
CA ARG A 14 -5.60 20.09 14.07
C ARG A 14 -5.67 18.70 14.73
N LEU A 15 -4.71 18.34 15.58
CA LEU A 15 -4.71 17.04 16.30
C LEU A 15 -5.90 16.88 17.27
N PRO A 16 -6.39 15.64 17.53
CA PRO A 16 -6.00 14.39 16.87
C PRO A 16 -6.74 14.21 15.53
N HIS A 17 -6.03 13.66 14.54
CA HIS A 17 -6.64 13.21 13.28
C HIS A 17 -6.68 11.70 13.29
N ASP A 18 -7.84 11.13 12.96
CA ASP A 18 -7.99 9.71 12.58
C ASP A 18 -7.95 9.55 11.05
N ASP A 19 -7.57 10.62 10.31
CA ASP A 19 -7.52 10.58 8.86
C ASP A 19 -6.35 9.71 8.38
N PRO A 20 -6.59 8.75 7.47
CA PRO A 20 -5.55 7.86 7.03
C PRO A 20 -4.57 8.59 6.10
N VAL A 21 -3.28 8.29 6.23
CA VAL A 21 -2.25 8.86 5.37
C VAL A 21 -2.37 8.24 3.98
N VAL A 22 -2.64 9.06 2.97
CA VAL A 22 -2.69 8.62 1.58
C VAL A 22 -1.48 9.14 0.83
N VAL A 23 -0.58 8.25 0.44
CA VAL A 23 0.57 8.57 -0.40
C VAL A 23 0.32 8.17 -1.85
N THR A 24 0.95 8.88 -2.78
CA THR A 24 0.95 8.51 -4.19
C THR A 24 2.29 7.86 -4.51
N LEU A 25 2.27 6.58 -4.91
CA LEU A 25 3.46 5.87 -5.38
C LEU A 25 3.31 5.48 -6.84
N GLN A 26 4.46 5.27 -7.49
CA GLN A 26 4.51 4.59 -8.78
C GLN A 26 4.65 3.09 -8.54
N VAL A 27 3.71 2.32 -9.05
CA VAL A 27 3.71 0.85 -8.92
C VAL A 27 4.03 0.29 -10.30
N GLU A 28 5.17 -0.39 -10.44
CA GLU A 28 5.71 -0.82 -11.73
C GLU A 28 5.80 0.35 -12.74
N LEU A 29 5.24 0.17 -13.94
CA LEU A 29 5.16 1.18 -15.01
C LEU A 29 3.88 2.03 -14.94
N PHE A 30 3.04 1.83 -13.91
CA PHE A 30 1.77 2.54 -13.79
C PHE A 30 1.91 3.73 -12.85
N THR A 31 1.79 4.92 -13.44
CA THR A 31 1.82 6.18 -12.71
C THR A 31 0.51 6.33 -11.94
N THR A 32 0.63 6.46 -10.62
CA THR A 32 -0.42 6.96 -9.71
C THR A 32 -1.42 5.92 -9.22
N LYS A 33 -1.13 5.31 -8.06
CA LYS A 33 -2.15 4.74 -7.17
C LYS A 33 -2.05 5.39 -5.80
N ARG A 34 -3.20 5.84 -5.29
CA ARG A 34 -3.37 6.29 -3.91
C ARG A 34 -3.25 5.06 -3.01
N ILE A 35 -2.24 5.05 -2.16
CA ILE A 35 -2.00 3.97 -1.20
C ILE A 35 -2.36 4.50 0.18
N LEU A 36 -3.22 3.73 0.86
CA LEU A 36 -3.57 3.97 2.24
C LEU A 36 -2.48 3.38 3.13
N ILE A 37 -1.89 4.19 4.00
CA ILE A 37 -0.97 3.71 5.02
C ILE A 37 -1.77 3.52 6.31
N ASP A 38 -1.94 2.27 6.70
CA ASP A 38 -2.51 1.88 7.99
C ASP A 38 -1.38 1.28 8.85
N SER A 39 -0.91 2.03 9.85
CA SER A 39 0.14 1.57 10.76
C SER A 39 -0.35 0.54 11.79
N GLY A 40 -1.67 0.36 11.91
CA GLY A 40 -2.28 -0.66 12.75
C GLY A 40 -2.49 -2.00 12.04
N SER A 41 -2.36 -2.03 10.71
CA SER A 41 -2.49 -3.27 9.92
C SER A 41 -1.18 -4.08 9.95
N SER A 42 -1.33 -5.41 10.02
CA SER A 42 -0.23 -6.36 9.88
C SER A 42 -0.01 -6.85 8.44
N ALA A 43 -0.84 -6.41 7.50
CA ALA A 43 -0.81 -6.85 6.11
C ALA A 43 -1.05 -5.68 5.14
N ASP A 44 -0.34 -5.73 4.02
CA ASP A 44 -0.58 -4.87 2.86
C ASP A 44 -1.72 -5.44 2.00
N ILE A 45 -2.73 -4.63 1.66
CA ILE A 45 -3.92 -5.09 0.94
C ILE A 45 -4.03 -4.38 -0.41
N LEU A 46 -4.04 -5.16 -1.48
CA LEU A 46 -4.37 -4.68 -2.82
C LEU A 46 -5.76 -5.15 -3.24
N TYR A 47 -6.68 -4.20 -3.43
CA TYR A 47 -8.01 -4.51 -3.93
C TYR A 47 -7.98 -5.02 -5.38
N LYS A 48 -8.86 -5.98 -5.70
CA LYS A 48 -8.96 -6.57 -7.04
C LYS A 48 -9.12 -5.54 -8.15
N HIS A 49 -9.95 -4.52 -7.96
CA HIS A 49 -10.11 -3.44 -8.95
C HIS A 49 -8.79 -2.67 -9.20
N ALA A 50 -7.98 -2.46 -8.16
CA ALA A 50 -6.66 -1.86 -8.31
C ALA A 50 -5.67 -2.84 -8.97
N PHE A 51 -5.72 -4.13 -8.66
CA PHE A 51 -4.94 -5.15 -9.35
C PHE A 51 -5.23 -5.17 -10.86
N ASP A 52 -6.51 -5.17 -11.26
CA ASP A 52 -6.92 -5.19 -12.67
C ASP A 52 -6.40 -3.99 -13.46
N GLN A 53 -6.40 -2.82 -12.82
CA GLN A 53 -5.84 -1.60 -13.40
C GLN A 53 -4.30 -1.63 -13.54
N LEU A 54 -3.59 -2.45 -12.76
CA LEU A 54 -2.15 -2.68 -12.96
C LEU A 54 -1.88 -3.62 -14.16
N ARG A 55 -2.93 -4.21 -14.76
CA ARG A 55 -2.82 -5.15 -15.89
C ARG A 55 -1.85 -6.31 -15.62
N ILE A 56 -1.73 -6.70 -14.36
CA ILE A 56 -0.94 -7.86 -13.94
C ILE A 56 -1.75 -9.11 -14.24
N LEU A 57 -1.08 -10.14 -14.76
CA LEU A 57 -1.72 -11.41 -15.06
C LEU A 57 -2.00 -12.17 -13.76
N THR A 58 -3.19 -12.76 -13.64
CA THR A 58 -3.64 -13.45 -12.43
C THR A 58 -2.82 -14.71 -12.12
N ASP A 59 -2.11 -15.25 -13.11
CA ASP A 59 -1.17 -16.37 -12.95
C ASP A 59 0.09 -16.01 -12.13
N GLN A 60 0.37 -14.71 -11.96
CA GLN A 60 1.45 -14.22 -11.09
C GLN A 60 1.05 -14.22 -9.61
N LEU A 61 -0.23 -14.42 -9.28
CA LEU A 61 -0.67 -14.53 -7.90
C LEU A 61 -0.21 -15.87 -7.29
N ARG A 62 0.47 -15.78 -6.14
CA ARG A 62 0.80 -16.95 -5.33
C ARG A 62 -0.43 -17.37 -4.51
N PRO A 63 -0.79 -18.66 -4.48
CA PRO A 63 -1.92 -19.13 -3.67
C PRO A 63 -1.71 -18.84 -2.18
N VAL A 64 -2.72 -18.29 -1.53
CA VAL A 64 -2.74 -18.06 -0.08
C VAL A 64 -3.92 -18.83 0.52
N LYS A 65 -3.64 -19.66 1.52
CA LYS A 65 -4.67 -20.47 2.22
C LYS A 65 -5.17 -19.81 3.50
N THR A 66 -4.41 -18.87 4.04
CA THR A 66 -4.72 -18.19 5.29
C THR A 66 -5.69 -17.04 5.03
N PRO A 67 -6.85 -16.99 5.70
CA PRO A 67 -7.72 -15.81 5.62
C PRO A 67 -7.07 -14.61 6.32
N LEU A 68 -7.39 -13.41 5.85
CA LEU A 68 -7.16 -12.18 6.58
C LEU A 68 -8.29 -12.02 7.60
N VAL A 69 -7.93 -11.72 8.84
CA VAL A 69 -8.88 -11.53 9.95
C VAL A 69 -8.86 -10.06 10.34
N GLY A 70 -10.00 -9.38 10.16
CA GLY A 70 -10.18 -7.99 10.57
C GLY A 70 -10.38 -7.87 12.08
N PHE A 71 -10.29 -6.64 12.60
CA PHE A 71 -10.44 -6.36 14.03
C PHE A 71 -11.79 -6.81 14.60
N ALA A 72 -12.87 -6.76 13.81
CA ALA A 72 -14.20 -7.23 14.21
C ALA A 72 -14.37 -8.76 14.09
N GLY A 73 -13.30 -9.51 13.78
CA GLY A 73 -13.34 -10.95 13.54
C GLY A 73 -13.85 -11.36 12.15
N GLU A 74 -14.11 -10.39 11.27
CA GLU A 74 -14.47 -10.67 9.88
C GLU A 74 -13.31 -11.36 9.16
N MET A 75 -13.62 -12.38 8.36
CA MET A 75 -12.64 -13.14 7.61
C MET A 75 -12.81 -12.92 6.11
N VAL A 76 -11.70 -12.61 5.44
CA VAL A 76 -11.66 -12.48 3.98
C VAL A 76 -10.58 -13.42 3.45
N HIS A 77 -10.95 -14.24 2.45
CA HIS A 77 -9.98 -15.06 1.74
C HIS A 77 -9.38 -14.25 0.58
N PRO A 78 -8.07 -13.96 0.60
CA PRO A 78 -7.43 -13.27 -0.50
C PRO A 78 -7.39 -14.15 -1.75
N LEU A 79 -7.40 -13.53 -2.93
CA LEU A 79 -7.23 -14.24 -4.20
C LEU A 79 -5.82 -14.85 -4.34
N GLY A 80 -4.84 -14.24 -3.68
CA GLY A 80 -3.45 -14.66 -3.63
C GLY A 80 -2.57 -13.53 -3.09
N SER A 81 -1.26 -13.73 -3.12
CA SER A 81 -0.26 -12.70 -2.81
C SER A 81 0.64 -12.44 -4.01
N ILE A 82 1.25 -11.27 -4.06
CA ILE A 82 2.15 -10.86 -5.13
C ILE A 82 3.21 -9.92 -4.59
N ASP A 83 4.44 -10.06 -5.06
CA ASP A 83 5.49 -9.08 -4.79
C ASP A 83 5.38 -7.95 -5.81
N LEU A 84 5.21 -6.72 -5.33
CA LEU A 84 5.15 -5.52 -6.17
C LEU A 84 6.37 -4.64 -5.96
N SER A 85 6.96 -4.21 -7.07
CA SER A 85 8.01 -3.20 -7.05
C SER A 85 7.39 -1.81 -7.14
N MET A 86 7.61 -0.99 -6.11
CA MET A 86 7.16 0.38 -6.05
C MET A 86 8.33 1.36 -6.02
N VAL A 87 8.09 2.57 -6.52
CA VAL A 87 9.02 3.70 -6.39
C VAL A 87 8.33 4.82 -5.62
N ALA A 88 8.99 5.28 -4.57
CA ALA A 88 8.56 6.39 -3.73
C ALA A 88 9.47 7.59 -3.90
N GLY A 89 8.89 8.79 -3.93
CA GLY A 89 9.60 10.04 -4.18
C GLY A 89 9.66 10.42 -5.67
N THR A 90 10.37 11.50 -5.96
CA THR A 90 10.53 12.07 -7.30
C THR A 90 12.00 12.36 -7.56
N THR A 91 12.46 12.24 -8.80
CA THR A 91 13.85 12.53 -9.17
C THR A 91 14.29 13.92 -8.68
N PRO A 92 15.49 14.05 -8.07
CA PRO A 92 16.53 13.02 -7.90
C PRO A 92 16.32 12.09 -6.70
N CYS A 93 15.46 12.45 -5.74
CA CYS A 93 15.25 11.71 -4.50
C CYS A 93 14.13 10.68 -4.64
N GLN A 94 14.46 9.50 -5.15
CA GLN A 94 13.55 8.37 -5.26
C GLN A 94 14.15 7.11 -4.61
N THR A 95 13.29 6.28 -4.04
CA THR A 95 13.66 4.98 -3.46
C THR A 95 12.76 3.88 -4.02
N LYS A 96 13.35 2.71 -4.26
CA LYS A 96 12.62 1.52 -4.72
C LYS A 96 12.29 0.65 -3.51
N VAL A 97 11.04 0.26 -3.38
CA VAL A 97 10.51 -0.55 -2.29
C VAL A 97 9.87 -1.81 -2.88
N GLN A 98 10.08 -2.96 -2.25
CA GLN A 98 9.31 -4.17 -2.55
C GLN A 98 8.29 -4.39 -1.45
N MET A 99 7.03 -4.64 -1.84
CA MET A 99 5.92 -4.96 -0.93
C MET A 99 5.36 -6.34 -1.29
N THR A 100 4.89 -7.08 -0.28
CA THR A 100 4.43 -8.48 -0.41
C THR A 100 3.05 -8.67 0.21
#